data_AF-A0A1B6LK77-F1
#
_entry.id   AF-A0A1B6LK77-F1
#
_cell.length_a   1.000
_cell.length_b   1.000
_cell.length_c   1.000
_cell.angle_alpha   90.00
_cell.angle_beta   90.00
_cell.angle_gamma   90.00
#
_symmetry.space_group_name_H-M   'P 1'
#
loop_
_entity.id
_entity.type
_entity.pdbx_description
1 polymer ?
#
loop_
_entity_poly.entity_id
_entity_poly.type
_entity_poly.pdbx_seq_one_letter_code
_entity_poly.pdbx_strand_id
1 'polypeptide(L)'
;CKLRNIILREHSINFHRIVMWTDSKTVILWIRNDESKFKTFVANRIAKIKEDTHPQEWKWIPSENNTADYATRTKDFQKKELDQWFNGPTFLRKQEVNWPHEDFSIKYQSLPEIKKRYVGLTTELIHFEILPKIERFSSLRKLLNVTAAVFRFAKIWRKQISKDFKTTASELKETENIWIKKSQNDSFKKEIATIKSGLQLEGSTKFDKVTPFIDKKGILRVQGRLGNAECMTYEAKHPIILDPEHRFTKLLIDRYHTLFFHQGQETVVNELRQQYWIFCLRKAVRSSWNRCKLCALRRAQPIPPKMGNLPEARLTAKMTPFWNTGIDYFGPITVTVGRRHEKRYGVLFTCLSIRAIHLEIAHSLSSDYNNGNKKICITKGFTQSDLF
;
A
#
# COMPACT_ATOMS: atom_id res chain seq x y z
N CYS A 1 55.41 15.62 -26.88
CA CYS A 1 56.33 14.69 -26.18
C CYS A 1 57.30 14.01 -27.13
N LYS A 2 56.86 13.26 -28.16
CA LYS A 2 57.77 12.54 -29.08
C LYS A 2 58.89 13.40 -29.68
N LEU A 3 58.58 14.59 -30.21
CA LEU A 3 59.59 15.48 -30.78
C LEU A 3 60.62 15.92 -29.74
N ARG A 4 60.21 16.24 -28.52
CA ARG A 4 61.12 16.54 -27.40
C ARG A 4 62.08 15.37 -27.15
N ASN A 5 61.56 14.14 -27.05
CA ASN A 5 62.39 12.96 -26.78
C ASN A 5 63.40 12.71 -27.92
N ILE A 6 63.02 12.99 -29.17
CA ILE A 6 63.96 12.93 -30.32
C ILE A 6 65.03 14.02 -30.18
N ILE A 7 64.65 15.27 -29.90
CA ILE A 7 65.61 16.37 -29.73
C ILE A 7 66.60 16.06 -28.59
N LEU A 8 66.12 15.54 -27.46
CA LEU A 8 66.98 15.16 -26.33
C LEU A 8 67.93 14.01 -26.65
N ARG A 9 67.51 13.08 -27.51
CA ARG A 9 68.31 11.91 -27.89
C ARG A 9 69.37 12.26 -28.93
N GLU A 10 69.02 13.05 -29.93
CA GLU A 10 69.84 13.26 -31.12
C GLU A 10 70.74 14.50 -31.02
N HIS A 11 70.51 15.39 -30.06
CA HIS A 11 71.27 16.63 -29.92
C HIS A 11 72.36 16.50 -28.85
N SER A 12 73.60 16.90 -29.18
CA SER A 12 74.74 16.85 -28.25
C SER A 12 74.72 17.91 -27.15
N ILE A 13 73.65 18.72 -27.05
CA ILE A 13 73.52 19.82 -26.08
C ILE A 13 72.79 19.27 -24.85
N ASN A 14 73.35 19.51 -23.66
CA ASN A 14 72.66 19.19 -22.41
C ASN A 14 71.69 20.33 -22.05
N PHE A 15 70.39 20.04 -22.07
CA PHE A 15 69.34 21.01 -21.75
C PHE A 15 69.07 21.02 -20.24
N HIS A 16 69.39 22.13 -19.57
CA HIS A 16 69.11 22.29 -18.14
C HIS A 16 67.61 22.45 -17.85
N ARG A 17 66.85 23.00 -18.80
CA ARG A 17 65.41 23.21 -18.66
C ARG A 17 64.71 23.15 -20.01
N ILE A 18 63.53 22.53 -20.02
CA ILE A 18 62.68 22.40 -21.22
C ILE A 18 61.32 22.99 -20.90
N VAL A 19 60.81 23.84 -21.78
CA VAL A 19 59.48 24.43 -21.67
C VAL A 19 58.72 24.15 -22.96
N MET A 20 57.53 23.58 -22.84
CA MET A 20 56.64 23.28 -23.96
C MET A 20 55.46 24.24 -23.94
N TRP A 21 55.09 24.71 -25.13
CA TRP A 21 54.02 25.68 -25.29
C TRP A 21 52.85 25.06 -26.05
N THR A 22 51.63 25.39 -25.63
CA THR A 22 50.41 25.10 -26.40
C THR A 22 49.48 26.30 -26.31
N ASP A 23 48.79 26.58 -27.40
CA ASP A 23 47.82 27.65 -27.48
C ASP A 23 46.43 27.25 -26.96
N SER A 24 46.21 25.95 -26.73
CA SER A 24 44.96 25.44 -26.19
C SER A 24 44.92 25.52 -24.67
N LYS A 25 44.15 26.49 -24.17
CA LYS A 25 43.84 26.64 -22.73
C LYS A 25 43.21 25.37 -22.15
N THR A 26 42.35 24.70 -22.92
CA THR A 26 41.69 23.45 -22.53
C THR A 26 42.71 22.32 -22.30
N VAL A 27 43.72 22.20 -23.17
CA VAL A 27 44.77 21.18 -23.03
C VAL A 27 45.66 21.46 -21.82
N ILE A 28 45.98 22.73 -21.52
CA ILE A 28 46.71 23.08 -20.30
C ILE A 28 45.92 22.68 -19.05
N LEU A 29 44.60 22.95 -19.04
CA LEU A 29 43.73 22.54 -17.95
C LEU A 29 43.68 21.01 -17.79
N TRP A 30 43.65 20.27 -18.89
CA TRP A 30 43.71 18.81 -18.88
C TRP A 30 45.03 18.28 -18.29
N ILE A 31 46.17 18.81 -18.73
CA ILE A 31 47.51 18.37 -18.28
C ILE A 31 47.73 18.68 -16.79
N ARG A 32 47.25 19.81 -16.28
CA ARG A 32 47.41 20.21 -14.88
C ARG A 32 46.49 19.47 -13.90
N ASN A 33 45.46 18.80 -14.40
CA ASN A 33 44.50 18.06 -13.57
C ASN A 33 44.75 16.55 -13.63
N ASP A 34 44.13 15.82 -12.70
CA ASP A 34 44.17 14.35 -12.66
C ASP A 34 43.40 13.74 -13.86
N GLU A 35 44.10 12.93 -14.65
CA GLU A 35 43.59 12.22 -15.83
C GLU A 35 42.39 11.31 -15.51
N SER A 36 42.30 10.78 -14.28
CA SER A 36 41.24 9.85 -13.85
C SER A 36 39.84 10.46 -13.97
N LYS A 37 39.76 11.80 -13.90
CA LYS A 37 38.54 12.59 -13.91
C LYS A 37 37.98 12.83 -15.31
N PHE A 38 38.75 12.60 -16.37
CA PHE A 38 38.31 12.81 -17.75
C PHE A 38 37.80 11.53 -18.42
N LYS A 39 36.98 11.68 -19.47
CA LYS A 39 36.54 10.57 -20.33
C LYS A 39 37.75 9.83 -20.92
N THR A 40 37.60 8.54 -21.20
CA THR A 40 38.69 7.62 -21.58
C THR A 40 39.60 8.15 -22.69
N PHE A 41 39.02 8.78 -23.72
CA PHE A 41 39.77 9.35 -24.85
C PHE A 41 40.74 10.47 -24.43
N VAL A 42 40.33 11.33 -23.50
CA VAL A 42 41.14 12.45 -23.00
C VAL A 42 42.12 11.96 -21.94
N ALA A 43 41.66 11.09 -21.02
CA ALA A 43 42.49 10.50 -19.98
C ALA A 43 43.72 9.78 -20.56
N ASN A 44 43.55 8.95 -21.59
CA ASN A 44 44.66 8.22 -22.22
C ASN A 44 45.70 9.15 -22.86
N ARG A 45 45.28 10.30 -23.41
CA ARG A 45 46.19 11.29 -23.99
C ARG A 45 46.96 12.06 -22.92
N ILE A 46 46.29 12.43 -21.83
CA ILE A 46 46.94 13.09 -20.69
C ILE A 46 47.96 12.14 -20.07
N ALA A 47 47.60 10.87 -19.85
CA ALA A 47 48.50 9.86 -19.29
C ALA A 47 49.77 9.73 -20.14
N LYS A 48 49.64 9.64 -21.46
CA LYS A 48 50.78 9.60 -22.39
C LYS A 48 51.62 10.88 -22.37
N ILE A 49 51.01 12.04 -22.17
CA ILE A 49 51.76 13.30 -22.03
C ILE A 49 52.55 13.29 -20.72
N LYS A 50 51.92 12.90 -19.61
CA LYS A 50 52.52 12.88 -18.27
C LYS A 50 53.56 11.78 -18.06
N GLU A 51 53.49 10.70 -18.83
CA GLU A 51 54.51 9.63 -18.85
C GLU A 51 55.87 10.19 -19.25
N ASP A 52 55.89 11.08 -20.23
CA ASP A 52 57.13 11.66 -20.77
C ASP A 52 57.49 13.01 -20.14
N THR A 53 56.52 13.77 -19.60
CA THR A 53 56.68 15.20 -19.27
C THR A 53 56.06 15.59 -17.94
N HIS A 54 56.56 16.64 -17.31
CA HIS A 54 55.97 17.16 -16.08
C HIS A 54 54.94 18.27 -16.38
N PRO A 55 53.77 18.32 -15.70
CA PRO A 55 52.75 19.35 -15.96
C PRO A 55 53.24 20.79 -15.86
N GLN A 56 54.29 21.05 -15.07
CA GLN A 56 54.90 22.38 -14.92
C GLN A 56 55.74 22.81 -16.13
N GLU A 57 56.19 21.87 -16.96
CA GLU A 57 56.91 22.13 -18.21
C GLU A 57 55.99 22.71 -19.29
N TRP A 58 54.67 22.55 -19.14
CA TRP A 58 53.67 23.02 -20.09
C TRP A 58 53.16 24.43 -19.75
N LYS A 59 53.32 25.35 -20.69
CA LYS A 59 52.90 26.74 -20.61
C LYS A 59 51.90 27.08 -21.72
N TRP A 60 51.04 28.05 -21.45
CA TRP A 60 50.08 28.55 -22.43
C TRP A 60 50.68 29.72 -23.21
N ILE A 61 50.44 29.75 -24.52
CA ILE A 61 50.80 30.87 -25.39
C ILE A 61 49.55 31.40 -26.11
N PRO A 62 49.39 32.72 -26.32
CA PRO A 62 48.36 33.22 -27.21
C PRO A 62 48.51 32.64 -28.61
N SER A 63 47.43 32.24 -29.27
CA SER A 63 47.48 31.66 -30.62
C SER A 63 48.16 32.60 -31.63
N GLU A 64 48.02 33.91 -31.48
CA GLU A 64 48.70 34.93 -32.31
C GLU A 64 50.23 34.87 -32.21
N ASN A 65 50.76 34.35 -31.10
CA ASN A 65 52.20 34.21 -30.86
C ASN A 65 52.69 32.78 -31.08
N ASN A 66 51.81 31.84 -31.50
CA ASN A 66 52.17 30.45 -31.72
C ASN A 66 52.86 30.28 -33.08
N THR A 67 54.19 30.31 -33.09
CA THR A 67 54.97 30.18 -34.33
C THR A 67 54.79 28.83 -35.03
N ALA A 68 54.32 27.79 -34.32
CA ALA A 68 54.00 26.48 -34.91
C ALA A 68 52.91 26.56 -35.99
N ASP A 69 52.03 27.57 -35.91
CA ASP A 69 50.97 27.77 -36.89
C ASP A 69 51.51 28.21 -38.25
N TYR A 70 52.63 28.95 -38.30
CA TYR A 70 53.21 29.40 -39.57
C TYR A 70 53.61 28.22 -40.46
N ALA A 71 54.14 27.13 -39.89
CA ALA A 71 54.51 25.94 -40.65
C ALA A 71 53.31 25.06 -41.06
N THR A 72 52.14 25.24 -40.45
CA THR A 72 50.99 24.33 -40.65
C THR A 72 49.79 24.99 -41.33
N ARG A 73 49.66 26.32 -41.27
CA ARG A 73 48.48 27.07 -41.73
C ARG A 73 48.76 28.09 -42.83
N THR A 74 50.01 28.50 -43.03
CA THR A 74 50.37 29.54 -44.01
C THR A 74 50.71 28.94 -45.37
N LYS A 75 50.07 29.44 -46.44
CA LYS A 75 50.35 29.01 -47.83
C LYS A 75 51.41 29.86 -48.54
N ASP A 76 51.55 31.13 -48.16
CA ASP A 76 52.58 32.07 -48.64
C ASP A 76 53.27 32.72 -47.45
N PHE A 77 54.54 32.39 -47.22
CA PHE A 77 55.30 32.94 -46.09
C PHE A 77 55.69 34.38 -46.34
N GLN A 78 55.20 35.30 -45.51
CA GLN A 78 55.75 36.65 -45.48
C GLN A 78 57.10 36.67 -44.75
N LYS A 79 58.01 37.57 -45.13
CA LYS A 79 59.35 37.70 -44.53
C LYS A 79 59.31 37.77 -42.98
N LYS A 80 58.28 38.42 -42.43
CA LYS A 80 58.06 38.57 -40.99
C LYS A 80 57.70 37.24 -40.29
N GLU A 81 56.95 36.36 -40.95
CA GLU A 81 56.55 35.05 -40.42
C GLU A 81 57.73 34.08 -40.46
N LEU A 82 58.53 34.14 -41.53
CA LEU A 82 59.77 33.38 -41.66
C LEU A 82 60.77 33.76 -40.54
N ASP A 83 60.90 35.06 -40.28
CA ASP A 83 61.74 35.57 -39.20
C ASP A 83 61.28 35.04 -37.84
N GLN A 84 59.99 35.12 -37.52
CA GLN A 84 59.44 34.59 -36.27
C GLN A 84 59.52 33.06 -36.17
N TRP A 85 59.45 32.33 -37.28
CA TRP A 85 59.63 30.87 -37.30
C TRP A 85 61.03 30.46 -36.84
N PHE A 86 62.06 31.07 -37.42
CA PHE A 86 63.46 30.73 -37.11
C PHE A 86 63.93 31.33 -35.78
N ASN A 87 63.50 32.54 -35.46
CA ASN A 87 63.96 33.27 -34.26
C ASN A 87 63.09 33.06 -33.02
N GLY A 88 61.90 32.48 -33.19
CA GLY A 88 60.90 32.30 -32.15
C GLY A 88 60.20 33.61 -31.73
N PRO A 89 59.15 33.52 -30.89
CA PRO A 89 58.47 34.69 -30.35
C PRO A 89 59.39 35.60 -29.53
N THR A 90 59.22 36.92 -29.68
CA THR A 90 60.08 37.92 -29.01
C THR A 90 60.05 37.84 -27.48
N PHE A 91 58.96 37.35 -26.89
CA PHE A 91 58.84 37.23 -25.43
C PHE A 91 59.78 36.16 -24.85
N LEU A 92 60.21 35.16 -25.63
CA LEU A 92 61.15 34.14 -25.15
C LEU A 92 62.53 34.72 -24.83
N ARG A 93 62.87 35.88 -25.41
CA ARG A 93 64.12 36.62 -25.14
C ARG A 93 64.00 37.54 -23.92
N LYS A 94 62.80 37.71 -23.36
CA LYS A 94 62.56 38.49 -22.14
C LYS A 94 62.64 37.59 -20.91
N GLN A 95 62.83 38.19 -19.74
CA GLN A 95 62.72 37.49 -18.46
C GLN A 95 61.37 36.78 -18.30
N GLU A 96 61.34 35.63 -17.63
CA GLU A 96 60.15 34.77 -17.49
C GLU A 96 58.94 35.46 -16.86
N VAL A 97 59.17 36.47 -16.02
CA VAL A 97 58.11 37.31 -15.44
C VAL A 97 57.28 38.01 -16.52
N ASN A 98 57.89 38.27 -17.69
CA ASN A 98 57.27 38.91 -18.84
C ASN A 98 56.73 37.90 -19.86
N TRP A 99 56.76 36.60 -19.57
CA TRP A 99 56.17 35.59 -20.44
C TRP A 99 54.64 35.59 -20.32
N PRO A 100 53.91 35.12 -21.34
CA PRO A 100 52.46 34.98 -21.24
C PRO A 100 52.07 34.10 -20.05
N HIS A 101 51.24 34.64 -19.17
CA HIS A 101 50.65 33.92 -18.06
C HIS A 101 49.14 34.09 -18.10
N GLU A 102 48.40 33.01 -17.83
CA GLU A 102 46.96 33.06 -17.68
C GLU A 102 46.56 32.37 -16.39
N ASP A 103 45.54 32.92 -15.72
CA ASP A 103 45.00 32.35 -14.49
C ASP A 103 44.03 31.20 -14.80
N PHE A 104 44.44 29.98 -14.41
CA PHE A 104 43.69 28.75 -14.67
C PHE A 104 42.87 28.28 -13.46
N SER A 105 42.86 29.03 -12.35
CA SER A 105 42.24 28.64 -11.08
C SER A 105 40.70 28.59 -11.12
N ILE A 106 40.03 29.21 -12.10
CA ILE A 106 38.57 29.47 -12.06
C ILE A 106 37.73 28.59 -13.04
N LYS A 107 38.32 27.91 -14.04
CA LYS A 107 37.55 27.29 -15.15
C LYS A 107 37.33 25.77 -15.08
N TYR A 108 37.62 25.14 -13.93
CA TYR A 108 37.68 23.68 -13.83
C TYR A 108 36.32 22.96 -13.82
N GLN A 109 35.26 23.56 -13.27
CA GLN A 109 34.00 22.84 -13.00
C GLN A 109 33.06 22.65 -14.20
N SER A 110 33.36 23.20 -15.38
CA SER A 110 32.43 23.25 -16.53
C SER A 110 32.91 22.54 -17.81
N LEU A 111 34.02 21.77 -17.78
CA LEU A 111 34.53 21.09 -18.97
C LEU A 111 33.65 19.86 -19.34
N PRO A 112 33.12 19.78 -20.58
CA PRO A 112 32.22 18.70 -21.01
C PRO A 112 32.89 17.31 -21.09
N GLU A 113 34.22 17.25 -21.05
CA GLU A 113 35.03 16.02 -21.10
C GLU A 113 35.26 15.38 -19.72
N ILE A 114 34.83 16.01 -18.63
CA ILE A 114 34.86 15.42 -17.29
C ILE A 114 33.84 14.27 -17.22
N LYS A 115 34.25 13.15 -16.61
CA LYS A 115 33.34 12.03 -16.33
C LYS A 115 32.24 12.52 -15.39
N LYS A 116 30.98 12.48 -15.85
CA LYS A 116 29.82 12.63 -14.97
C LYS A 116 29.80 11.45 -14.01
N ARG A 117 30.16 11.68 -12.74
CA ARG A 117 29.94 10.69 -11.68
C ARG A 117 28.49 10.79 -11.24
N TYR A 118 27.69 9.79 -11.60
CA TYR A 118 26.37 9.62 -11.00
C TYR A 118 26.58 9.00 -9.61
N VAL A 119 26.33 9.77 -8.57
CA VAL A 119 26.24 9.22 -7.22
C VAL A 119 24.84 8.58 -7.13
N GLY A 120 24.80 7.26 -7.14
CA GLY A 120 23.56 6.53 -6.86
C GLY A 120 23.20 6.76 -5.40
N LEU A 121 22.30 7.71 -5.14
CA LEU A 121 21.71 7.86 -3.82
C LEU A 121 20.80 6.66 -3.57
N THR A 122 21.33 5.62 -2.92
CA THR A 122 20.53 4.53 -2.38
C THR A 122 19.84 5.03 -1.12
N THR A 123 18.86 5.91 -1.30
CA THR A 123 17.87 6.09 -0.25
C THR A 123 17.09 4.79 -0.14
N GLU A 124 16.95 4.25 1.07
CA GLU A 124 15.87 3.31 1.43
C GLU A 124 14.51 4.01 1.26
N LEU A 125 14.20 4.46 0.05
CA LEU A 125 12.86 4.90 -0.28
C LEU A 125 12.03 3.63 -0.35
N ILE A 126 11.24 3.42 0.69
CA ILE A 126 10.04 2.60 0.64
C ILE A 126 9.18 3.20 -0.49
N HIS A 127 9.45 2.82 -1.75
CA HIS A 127 8.67 3.29 -2.89
C HIS A 127 7.33 2.59 -2.83
N PHE A 128 6.43 3.20 -2.07
CA PHE A 128 5.02 2.83 -2.03
C PHE A 128 4.37 2.91 -3.43
N GLU A 129 5.01 3.54 -4.40
CA GLU A 129 4.59 3.64 -5.80
C GLU A 129 4.49 2.28 -6.51
N ILE A 130 5.19 1.26 -6.03
CA ILE A 130 5.13 -0.10 -6.60
C ILE A 130 3.89 -0.86 -6.07
N LEU A 131 3.21 -0.34 -5.04
CA LEU A 131 2.06 -1.01 -4.44
C LEU A 131 0.82 -0.91 -5.34
N PRO A 132 0.04 -2.00 -5.47
CA PRO A 132 -1.19 -1.96 -6.23
C PRO A 132 -2.24 -1.06 -5.56
N LYS A 133 -3.05 -0.35 -6.36
CA LYS A 133 -4.13 0.51 -5.84
C LYS A 133 -5.07 -0.27 -4.91
N ILE A 134 -5.10 0.11 -3.64
CA ILE A 134 -5.79 -0.64 -2.58
C ILE A 134 -7.32 -0.65 -2.75
N GLU A 135 -7.86 0.35 -3.43
CA GLU A 135 -9.29 0.52 -3.72
C GLU A 135 -9.83 -0.62 -4.58
N ARG A 136 -8.96 -1.28 -5.37
CA ARG A 136 -9.33 -2.40 -6.24
C ARG A 136 -9.53 -3.73 -5.49
N PHE A 137 -9.27 -3.75 -4.17
CA PHE A 137 -9.33 -4.96 -3.36
C PHE A 137 -10.50 -4.92 -2.39
N SER A 138 -11.23 -6.04 -2.32
CA SER A 138 -12.31 -6.30 -1.35
C SER A 138 -11.89 -7.25 -0.23
N SER A 139 -10.69 -7.81 -0.29
CA SER A 139 -10.16 -8.76 0.71
C SER A 139 -8.71 -8.44 1.03
N LEU A 140 -8.41 -8.34 2.34
CA LEU A 140 -7.04 -8.18 2.81
C LEU A 140 -6.14 -9.35 2.37
N ARG A 141 -6.63 -10.59 2.43
CA ARG A 141 -5.85 -11.76 2.00
C ARG A 141 -5.45 -11.65 0.53
N LYS A 142 -6.37 -11.23 -0.35
CA LYS A 142 -6.08 -11.03 -1.77
C LYS A 142 -5.06 -9.91 -1.99
N LEU A 143 -5.18 -8.79 -1.27
CA LEU A 143 -4.22 -7.69 -1.32
C LEU A 143 -2.80 -8.14 -0.97
N LEU A 144 -2.65 -8.86 0.16
CA LEU A 144 -1.36 -9.35 0.63
C LEU A 144 -0.77 -10.36 -0.34
N ASN A 145 -1.55 -11.35 -0.81
CA ASN A 145 -1.06 -12.36 -1.74
C ASN A 145 -0.61 -11.75 -3.09
N VAL A 146 -1.39 -10.83 -3.65
CA VAL A 146 -1.04 -10.19 -4.92
C VAL A 146 0.23 -9.34 -4.75
N THR A 147 0.33 -8.56 -3.68
CA THR A 147 1.50 -7.72 -3.44
C THR A 147 2.75 -8.58 -3.19
N ALA A 148 2.64 -9.65 -2.41
CA ALA A 148 3.74 -10.59 -2.16
C ALA A 148 4.19 -11.29 -3.45
N ALA A 149 3.25 -11.70 -4.31
CA ALA A 149 3.56 -12.30 -5.61
C ALA A 149 4.31 -11.33 -6.53
N VAL A 150 3.92 -10.05 -6.57
CA VAL A 150 4.62 -9.02 -7.34
C VAL A 150 6.05 -8.83 -6.84
N PHE A 151 6.25 -8.70 -5.53
CA PHE A 151 7.60 -8.56 -4.99
C PHE A 151 8.46 -9.80 -5.22
N ARG A 152 7.89 -11.00 -5.06
CA ARG A 152 8.59 -12.25 -5.35
C ARG A 152 8.99 -12.35 -6.82
N PHE A 153 8.08 -12.02 -7.74
CA PHE A 153 8.38 -11.96 -9.16
C PHE A 153 9.54 -11.01 -9.47
N ALA A 154 9.58 -9.83 -8.85
CA ALA A 154 10.70 -8.91 -8.99
C ALA A 154 12.02 -9.49 -8.48
N LYS A 155 12.02 -10.22 -7.35
CA LYS A 155 13.21 -10.90 -6.81
C LYS A 155 13.69 -12.03 -7.75
N ILE A 156 12.77 -12.81 -8.34
CA ILE A 156 13.08 -13.84 -9.34
C ILE A 156 13.71 -13.21 -10.58
N TRP A 157 13.12 -12.13 -11.10
CA TRP A 157 13.62 -11.43 -12.29
C TRP A 157 15.01 -10.83 -12.07
N ARG A 158 15.30 -10.38 -10.86
CA ARG A 158 16.64 -9.94 -10.41
C ARG A 158 17.60 -11.09 -10.09
N LYS A 159 17.21 -12.34 -10.30
CA LYS A 159 17.98 -13.56 -10.00
C LYS A 159 18.42 -13.68 -8.53
N GLN A 160 17.65 -13.10 -7.60
CA GLN A 160 17.94 -13.16 -6.16
C GLN A 160 17.41 -14.44 -5.49
N ILE A 161 16.43 -15.10 -6.09
CA ILE A 161 15.77 -16.31 -5.57
C ILE A 161 15.51 -17.28 -6.72
N SER A 162 15.36 -18.57 -6.42
CA SER A 162 14.94 -19.62 -7.36
C SER A 162 13.57 -19.33 -7.99
N LYS A 163 13.31 -19.93 -9.16
CA LYS A 163 12.05 -19.84 -9.91
C LYS A 163 10.91 -20.66 -9.28
N ASP A 164 10.67 -20.48 -7.98
CA ASP A 164 9.47 -20.98 -7.32
C ASP A 164 8.48 -19.84 -7.16
N PHE A 165 7.24 -20.03 -7.63
CA PHE A 165 6.19 -19.02 -7.62
C PHE A 165 5.29 -19.07 -6.37
N LYS A 166 5.47 -20.03 -5.47
CA LYS A 166 4.70 -20.10 -4.22
C LYS A 166 5.16 -19.03 -3.23
N THR A 167 4.21 -18.25 -2.73
CA THR A 167 4.46 -17.24 -1.70
C THR A 167 4.58 -17.89 -0.32
N THR A 168 5.58 -17.46 0.44
CA THR A 168 5.87 -17.95 1.80
C THR A 168 5.15 -17.12 2.86
N ALA A 169 4.98 -17.69 4.06
CA ALA A 169 4.40 -16.97 5.19
C ALA A 169 5.22 -15.73 5.59
N SER A 170 6.56 -15.80 5.47
CA SER A 170 7.45 -14.67 5.73
C SER A 170 7.19 -13.51 4.76
N GLU A 171 7.07 -13.80 3.45
CA GLU A 171 6.77 -12.77 2.44
C GLU A 171 5.41 -12.11 2.67
N LEU A 172 4.41 -12.88 3.12
CA LEU A 172 3.11 -12.31 3.48
C LEU A 172 3.21 -11.40 4.70
N LYS A 173 4.03 -11.75 5.70
CA LYS A 173 4.25 -10.92 6.88
C LYS A 173 5.02 -9.64 6.55
N GLU A 174 6.04 -9.72 5.71
CA GLU A 174 6.74 -8.55 5.17
C GLU A 174 5.78 -7.63 4.41
N THR A 175 4.94 -8.21 3.56
CA THR A 175 3.95 -7.49 2.78
C THR A 175 2.91 -6.79 3.66
N GLU A 176 2.46 -7.46 4.73
CA GLU A 176 1.57 -6.87 5.73
C GLU A 176 2.24 -5.66 6.40
N ASN A 177 3.50 -5.78 6.82
CA ASN A 177 4.24 -4.67 7.41
C ASN A 177 4.40 -3.48 6.44
N ILE A 178 4.64 -3.75 5.15
CA ILE A 178 4.72 -2.71 4.11
C ILE A 178 3.39 -1.96 3.99
N TRP A 179 2.28 -2.69 3.95
CA TRP A 179 0.95 -2.08 3.87
C TRP A 179 0.56 -1.30 5.12
N ILE A 180 0.96 -1.78 6.30
CA ILE A 180 0.81 -1.05 7.56
C ILE A 180 1.56 0.29 7.46
N LYS A 181 2.85 0.26 7.10
CA LYS A 181 3.65 1.48 6.91
C LYS A 181 3.03 2.44 5.89
N LYS A 182 2.52 1.91 4.77
CA LYS A 182 1.82 2.71 3.75
C LYS A 182 0.61 3.41 4.35
N SER A 183 -0.26 2.66 5.04
CA SER A 183 -1.46 3.22 5.66
C SER A 183 -1.14 4.29 6.71
N GLN A 184 -0.07 4.07 7.49
CA GLN A 184 0.40 5.04 8.48
C GLN A 184 0.98 6.29 7.82
N ASN A 185 1.78 6.13 6.77
CA ASN A 185 2.33 7.25 6.03
C ASN A 185 1.26 8.05 5.29
N ASP A 186 0.18 7.40 4.84
CA ASP A 186 -0.95 8.08 4.19
C ASP A 186 -1.79 8.88 5.18
N SER A 187 -2.07 8.32 6.36
CA SER A 187 -2.94 8.93 7.36
C SER A 187 -2.23 9.87 8.34
N PHE A 188 -0.95 9.62 8.63
CA PHE A 188 -0.20 10.26 9.72
C PHE A 188 1.16 10.81 9.27
N LYS A 189 1.27 11.27 8.01
CA LYS A 189 2.53 11.72 7.40
C LYS A 189 3.26 12.77 8.25
N LYS A 190 2.51 13.76 8.75
CA LYS A 190 3.05 14.88 9.52
C LYS A 190 3.54 14.40 10.88
N GLU A 191 2.72 13.63 11.58
CA GLU A 191 3.00 13.09 12.90
C GLU A 191 4.22 12.15 12.87
N ILE A 192 4.32 11.30 11.85
CA ILE A 192 5.49 10.43 11.65
C ILE A 192 6.76 11.26 11.42
N ALA A 193 6.70 12.34 10.64
CA ALA A 193 7.85 13.21 10.42
C ALA A 193 8.29 13.88 11.73
N THR A 194 7.35 14.42 12.50
CA THR A 194 7.61 15.05 13.81
C THR A 194 8.26 14.08 14.80
N ILE A 195 7.71 12.86 14.93
CA ILE A 195 8.26 11.82 15.82
C ILE A 195 9.67 11.42 15.38
N LYS A 196 9.92 11.28 14.07
CA LYS A 196 11.26 10.96 13.55
C LYS A 196 12.27 12.06 13.85
N SER A 197 11.84 13.32 13.88
CA SER A 197 12.68 14.46 14.25
C SER A 197 12.89 14.61 15.76
N GLY A 198 12.32 13.73 16.60
CA GLY A 198 12.44 13.80 18.05
C GLY A 198 11.63 14.95 18.69
N LEU A 199 10.73 15.57 17.93
CA LEU A 199 9.88 16.66 18.40
C LEU A 199 8.59 16.11 19.00
N GLN A 200 8.00 16.85 19.93
CA GLN A 200 6.68 16.50 20.47
C GLN A 200 5.58 16.84 19.47
N LEU A 201 4.49 16.07 19.50
CA LEU A 201 3.31 16.30 18.67
C LEU A 201 2.49 17.46 19.26
N GLU A 202 2.69 18.67 18.76
CA GLU A 202 1.86 19.81 19.14
C GLU A 202 0.53 19.81 18.35
N GLY A 203 -0.60 19.96 19.06
CA GLY A 203 -1.91 20.20 18.46
C GLY A 203 -2.62 18.98 17.84
N SER A 204 -2.12 17.75 18.00
CA SER A 204 -2.77 16.55 17.46
C SER A 204 -3.73 15.88 18.45
N THR A 205 -4.98 16.33 18.46
CA THR A 205 -6.05 15.81 19.34
C THR A 205 -6.24 14.29 19.31
N LYS A 206 -5.82 13.62 18.23
CA LYS A 206 -5.91 12.16 18.09
C LYS A 206 -4.86 11.43 18.93
N PHE A 207 -3.68 12.01 19.11
CA PHE A 207 -2.56 11.36 19.78
C PHE A 207 -2.40 11.77 21.24
N ASP A 208 -3.14 12.77 21.75
CA ASP A 208 -3.06 13.24 23.14
C ASP A 208 -3.18 12.15 24.22
N LYS A 209 -3.92 11.08 23.93
CA LYS A 209 -4.18 9.97 24.87
C LYS A 209 -3.22 8.80 24.75
N VAL A 210 -2.25 8.87 23.85
CA VAL A 210 -1.29 7.79 23.58
C VAL A 210 0.12 8.34 23.49
N THR A 211 1.11 7.52 23.80
CA THR A 211 2.52 7.86 23.61
C THR A 211 3.01 7.14 22.35
N PRO A 212 2.99 7.78 21.16
CA PRO A 212 3.40 7.12 19.93
C PRO A 212 4.93 7.04 19.82
N PHE A 213 5.43 5.93 19.27
CA PHE A 213 6.83 5.76 18.91
C PHE A 213 6.96 4.92 17.64
N ILE A 214 8.13 5.00 16.99
CA ILE A 214 8.44 4.20 15.80
C ILE A 214 9.34 3.05 16.22
N ASP A 215 8.93 1.81 15.92
CA ASP A 215 9.71 0.63 16.26
C ASP A 215 10.93 0.43 15.34
N LYS A 216 11.77 -0.58 15.64
CA LYS A 216 12.93 -0.96 14.82
C LYS A 216 12.56 -1.35 13.38
N LYS A 217 11.31 -1.74 13.15
CA LYS A 217 10.78 -2.07 11.82
C LYS A 217 10.27 -0.83 11.10
N GLY A 218 10.28 0.37 11.70
CA GLY A 218 9.76 1.60 11.10
C GLY A 218 8.22 1.70 11.13
N ILE A 219 7.56 0.98 12.04
CA ILE A 219 6.11 0.98 12.23
C ILE A 219 5.74 1.86 13.42
N LEU A 220 4.73 2.70 13.26
CA LEU A 220 4.19 3.55 14.32
C LEU A 220 3.35 2.71 15.31
N ARG A 221 3.70 2.77 16.59
CA ARG A 221 3.08 1.98 17.67
C ARG A 221 2.81 2.83 18.90
N VAL A 222 1.96 2.32 19.79
CA VAL A 222 1.72 2.91 21.12
C VAL A 222 2.70 2.34 22.13
N GLN A 223 3.36 3.21 22.89
CA GLN A 223 4.09 2.85 24.09
C GLN A 223 3.13 2.87 25.29
N GLY A 224 3.11 1.78 26.05
CA GLY A 224 2.29 1.63 27.25
C GLY A 224 3.11 1.20 28.46
N ARG A 225 2.41 0.95 29.58
CA ARG A 225 3.02 0.54 30.86
C ARG A 225 3.35 -0.96 30.95
N LEU A 226 3.02 -1.74 29.93
CA LEU A 226 3.18 -3.20 29.90
C LEU A 226 4.54 -3.67 29.35
N GLY A 227 5.53 -2.77 29.21
CA GLY A 227 6.84 -3.11 28.63
C GLY A 227 7.51 -4.32 29.30
N ASN A 228 7.42 -4.39 30.63
CA ASN A 228 8.08 -5.42 31.44
C ASN A 228 7.28 -6.74 31.58
N ALA A 229 6.08 -6.86 30.98
CA ALA A 229 5.24 -8.04 31.13
C ALA A 229 5.72 -9.21 30.24
N GLU A 230 6.65 -10.05 30.69
CA GLU A 230 7.24 -11.12 29.87
C GLU A 230 6.24 -12.13 29.28
N CYS A 231 5.10 -12.33 29.94
CA CYS A 231 4.03 -13.23 29.49
C CYS A 231 3.25 -12.74 28.25
N MET A 232 3.55 -11.55 27.72
CA MET A 232 2.82 -10.95 26.59
C MET A 232 3.70 -10.79 25.33
N THR A 233 3.06 -10.92 24.17
CA THR A 233 3.71 -10.67 22.88
C THR A 233 4.06 -9.19 22.72
N TYR A 234 5.07 -8.92 21.88
CA TYR A 234 5.49 -7.54 21.59
C TYR A 234 4.35 -6.70 21.00
N GLU A 235 3.55 -7.30 20.11
CA GLU A 235 2.39 -6.66 19.49
C GLU A 235 1.31 -6.27 20.51
N ALA A 236 1.08 -7.10 21.54
CA ALA A 236 0.10 -6.80 22.59
C ALA A 236 0.59 -5.71 23.55
N LYS A 237 1.90 -5.65 23.82
CA LYS A 237 2.51 -4.56 24.60
C LYS A 237 2.52 -3.24 23.85
N HIS A 238 2.79 -3.32 22.54
CA HIS A 238 3.02 -2.17 21.67
C HIS A 238 2.11 -2.25 20.44
N PRO A 239 0.80 -2.00 20.59
CA PRO A 239 -0.15 -2.14 19.50
C PRO A 239 0.12 -1.13 18.38
N ILE A 240 -0.14 -1.56 17.15
CA ILE A 240 0.11 -0.79 15.91
C ILE A 240 -0.97 0.27 15.73
N ILE A 241 -0.58 1.53 15.55
CA ILE A 241 -1.53 2.64 15.36
C ILE A 241 -2.06 2.62 13.93
N LEU A 242 -3.38 2.63 13.77
CA LEU A 242 -4.04 2.66 12.47
C LEU A 242 -5.22 3.64 12.44
N ASP A 243 -5.41 4.28 11.30
CA ASP A 243 -6.55 5.14 11.03
C ASP A 243 -7.78 4.29 10.62
N PRO A 244 -8.93 4.38 11.30
CA PRO A 244 -10.14 3.66 10.93
C PRO A 244 -10.65 3.98 9.52
N GLU A 245 -10.35 5.18 8.99
CA GLU A 245 -10.88 5.59 7.69
C GLU A 245 -10.09 5.02 6.51
N HIS A 246 -8.83 4.67 6.73
CA HIS A 246 -7.96 4.13 5.69
C HIS A 246 -8.47 2.78 5.17
N ARG A 247 -8.39 2.56 3.84
CA ARG A 247 -8.92 1.35 3.18
C ARG A 247 -8.30 0.06 3.72
N PHE A 248 -7.00 0.08 4.02
CA PHE A 248 -6.30 -1.05 4.63
C PHE A 248 -6.94 -1.48 5.95
N THR A 249 -7.20 -0.52 6.85
CA THR A 249 -7.82 -0.77 8.15
C THR A 249 -9.24 -1.32 7.99
N LYS A 250 -10.00 -0.81 7.02
CA LYS A 250 -11.34 -1.35 6.70
C LYS A 250 -11.26 -2.82 6.25
N LEU A 251 -10.32 -3.15 5.35
CA LEU A 251 -10.09 -4.54 4.91
C LEU A 251 -9.59 -5.46 6.04
N LEU A 252 -8.79 -4.92 6.96
CA LEU A 252 -8.33 -5.62 8.16
C LEU A 252 -9.49 -5.96 9.09
N ILE A 253 -10.34 -4.98 9.40
CA ILE A 253 -11.54 -5.18 10.22
C ILE A 253 -12.47 -6.22 9.55
N ASP A 254 -12.72 -6.09 8.24
CA ASP A 254 -13.55 -7.04 7.50
C ASP A 254 -12.97 -8.48 7.55
N ARG A 255 -11.63 -8.62 7.48
CA ARG A 255 -10.97 -9.92 7.67
C ARG A 255 -11.23 -10.48 9.05
N TYR A 256 -11.00 -9.73 10.12
CA TYR A 256 -11.25 -10.20 11.48
C TYR A 256 -12.73 -10.54 11.69
N HIS A 257 -13.64 -9.74 11.13
CA HIS A 257 -15.07 -10.01 11.15
C HIS A 257 -15.43 -11.37 10.54
N THR A 258 -14.80 -11.75 9.42
CA THR A 258 -14.98 -13.07 8.80
C THR A 258 -14.23 -14.20 9.52
N LEU A 259 -13.05 -13.92 10.07
CA LEU A 259 -12.20 -14.88 10.76
C LEU A 259 -12.87 -15.41 12.04
N PHE A 260 -13.57 -14.53 12.75
CA PHE A 260 -14.32 -14.85 13.97
C PHE A 260 -15.82 -15.10 13.69
N PHE A 261 -16.13 -15.67 12.52
CA PHE A 261 -17.43 -16.24 12.14
C PHE A 261 -18.65 -15.34 12.35
N HIS A 262 -18.48 -14.01 12.27
CA HIS A 262 -19.55 -13.03 12.50
C HIS A 262 -20.19 -13.11 13.89
N GLN A 263 -19.46 -13.62 14.90
CA GLN A 263 -19.98 -13.98 16.24
C GLN A 263 -20.34 -12.77 17.12
N GLY A 264 -19.99 -11.55 16.72
CA GLY A 264 -20.36 -10.33 17.44
C GLY A 264 -19.37 -9.19 17.18
N GLN A 265 -19.72 -7.98 17.64
CA GLN A 265 -18.86 -6.81 17.51
C GLN A 265 -17.72 -6.84 18.54
N GLU A 266 -18.01 -7.15 19.80
CA GLU A 266 -17.02 -7.10 20.88
C GLU A 266 -15.93 -8.18 20.75
N THR A 267 -16.24 -9.36 20.20
CA THR A 267 -15.23 -10.38 19.88
C THR A 267 -14.19 -9.81 18.92
N VAL A 268 -14.64 -9.20 17.82
CA VAL A 268 -13.74 -8.59 16.82
C VAL A 268 -12.95 -7.42 17.43
N VAL A 269 -13.57 -6.62 18.29
CA VAL A 269 -12.90 -5.51 19.01
C VAL A 269 -11.78 -6.04 19.91
N ASN A 270 -12.05 -7.09 20.68
CA ASN A 270 -11.07 -7.66 21.62
C ASN A 270 -9.89 -8.28 20.88
N GLU A 271 -10.16 -9.00 19.79
CA GLU A 271 -9.12 -9.62 18.96
C GLU A 271 -8.24 -8.58 18.25
N LEU A 272 -8.85 -7.51 17.72
CA LEU A 272 -8.08 -6.42 17.12
C LEU A 272 -7.20 -5.69 18.16
N ARG A 273 -7.69 -5.51 19.40
CA ARG A 273 -6.94 -4.82 20.47
C ARG A 273 -5.66 -5.52 20.88
N GLN A 274 -5.55 -6.84 20.67
CA GLN A 274 -4.34 -7.59 20.97
C GLN A 274 -3.16 -7.18 20.07
N GLN A 275 -3.39 -6.51 18.94
CA GLN A 275 -2.32 -6.16 17.99
C GLN A 275 -2.39 -4.71 17.48
N TYR A 276 -3.57 -4.07 17.51
CA TYR A 276 -3.80 -2.79 16.86
C TYR A 276 -4.48 -1.79 17.79
N TRP A 277 -3.98 -0.56 17.72
CA TRP A 277 -4.62 0.64 18.27
C TRP A 277 -5.30 1.39 17.12
N ILE A 278 -6.53 0.97 16.80
CA ILE A 278 -7.36 1.64 15.79
C ILE A 278 -8.16 2.74 16.48
N PHE A 279 -8.02 3.99 16.01
CA PHE A 279 -8.82 5.09 16.56
C PHE A 279 -10.31 4.82 16.37
N CYS A 280 -11.13 5.12 17.39
CA CYS A 280 -12.57 4.87 17.35
C CYS A 280 -12.94 3.41 16.97
N LEU A 281 -12.13 2.42 17.37
CA LEU A 281 -12.25 1.02 16.97
C LEU A 281 -13.68 0.46 16.97
N ARG A 282 -14.43 0.64 18.06
CA ARG A 282 -15.82 0.13 18.16
C ARG A 282 -16.73 0.70 17.06
N LYS A 283 -16.59 1.98 16.75
CA LYS A 283 -17.35 2.64 15.66
C LYS A 283 -16.96 2.04 14.30
N ALA A 284 -15.67 1.81 14.07
CA ALA A 284 -15.16 1.22 12.83
C ALA A 284 -15.65 -0.24 12.65
N VAL A 285 -15.60 -1.05 13.71
CA VAL A 285 -16.14 -2.43 13.72
C VAL A 285 -17.64 -2.44 13.50
N ARG A 286 -18.41 -1.56 14.18
CA ARG A 286 -19.85 -1.43 13.98
C ARG A 286 -20.21 -1.07 12.54
N SER A 287 -19.42 -0.18 11.91
CA SER A 287 -19.59 0.18 10.49
C SER A 287 -19.40 -1.04 9.57
N SER A 288 -18.32 -1.81 9.76
CA SER A 288 -18.09 -3.06 9.01
C SER A 288 -19.25 -4.06 9.20
N TRP A 289 -19.67 -4.29 10.44
CA TRP A 289 -20.73 -5.21 10.80
C TRP A 289 -22.11 -4.81 10.26
N ASN A 290 -22.40 -3.50 10.18
CA ASN A 290 -23.65 -2.99 9.58
C ASN A 290 -23.69 -3.20 8.07
N ARG A 291 -22.55 -3.05 7.36
CA ARG A 291 -22.45 -3.29 5.91
C ARG A 291 -22.47 -4.76 5.53
N CYS A 292 -22.18 -5.66 6.48
CA CYS A 292 -22.17 -7.10 6.22
C CYS A 292 -23.58 -7.64 5.94
N LYS A 293 -23.82 -8.13 4.72
CA LYS A 293 -25.11 -8.72 4.31
C LYS A 293 -25.51 -9.92 5.16
N LEU A 294 -24.58 -10.82 5.47
CA LEU A 294 -24.86 -11.99 6.31
C LEU A 294 -25.33 -11.58 7.70
N CYS A 295 -24.66 -10.60 8.32
CA CYS A 295 -25.08 -10.09 9.62
C CYS A 295 -26.40 -9.32 9.53
N ALA A 296 -26.63 -8.57 8.45
CA ALA A 296 -27.91 -7.89 8.23
C ALA A 296 -29.06 -8.90 8.15
N LEU A 297 -28.90 -9.99 7.39
CA LEU A 297 -29.89 -11.06 7.28
C LEU A 297 -30.14 -11.74 8.64
N ARG A 298 -29.07 -12.09 9.39
CA ARG A 298 -29.19 -12.72 10.72
C ARG A 298 -29.91 -11.85 11.76
N ARG A 299 -29.91 -10.53 11.57
CA ARG A 299 -30.53 -9.57 12.51
C ARG A 299 -31.92 -9.14 12.09
N ALA A 300 -32.30 -9.38 10.84
CA ALA A 300 -33.59 -8.98 10.33
C ALA A 300 -34.68 -9.62 11.20
N GLN A 301 -35.52 -8.78 11.79
CA GLN A 301 -36.71 -9.20 12.51
C GLN A 301 -37.91 -8.87 11.61
N PRO A 302 -38.89 -9.78 11.46
CA PRO A 302 -40.11 -9.46 10.74
C PRO A 302 -40.79 -8.31 11.46
N ILE A 303 -41.24 -7.30 10.70
CA ILE A 303 -42.13 -6.28 11.23
C ILE A 303 -43.50 -6.96 11.36
N PRO A 304 -44.03 -7.15 12.59
CA PRO A 304 -45.34 -7.75 12.73
C PRO A 304 -46.36 -6.86 12.01
N PRO A 305 -47.20 -7.41 11.11
CA PRO A 305 -48.23 -6.62 10.45
C PRO A 305 -49.18 -6.03 11.50
N LYS A 306 -49.80 -4.89 11.18
CA LYS A 306 -50.89 -4.37 12.00
C LYS A 306 -51.96 -5.46 12.10
N MET A 307 -52.27 -5.90 13.32
CA MET A 307 -53.32 -6.87 13.53
C MET A 307 -54.63 -6.31 12.96
N GLY A 308 -55.31 -7.09 12.13
CA GLY A 308 -56.63 -6.73 11.63
C GLY A 308 -57.61 -6.58 12.79
N ASN A 309 -58.69 -5.82 12.57
CA ASN A 309 -59.81 -5.80 13.49
C ASN A 309 -60.35 -7.23 13.64
N LEU A 310 -60.77 -7.59 14.85
CA LEU A 310 -61.45 -8.86 15.07
C LEU A 310 -62.75 -8.89 14.24
N PRO A 311 -63.12 -10.04 13.66
CA PRO A 311 -64.37 -10.17 12.92
C PRO A 311 -65.56 -9.89 13.85
N GLU A 312 -66.64 -9.36 13.31
CA GLU A 312 -67.87 -9.05 14.07
C GLU A 312 -68.37 -10.26 14.86
N ALA A 313 -68.26 -11.45 14.28
CA ALA A 313 -68.62 -12.71 14.92
C ALA A 313 -67.91 -12.98 16.27
N ARG A 314 -66.75 -12.34 16.54
CA ARG A 314 -66.05 -12.40 17.84
C ARG A 314 -66.44 -11.27 18.80
N LEU A 315 -67.13 -10.24 18.32
CA LEU A 315 -67.49 -9.03 19.07
C LEU A 315 -68.96 -8.98 19.45
N THR A 316 -69.84 -9.75 18.79
CA THR A 316 -71.27 -9.78 19.08
C THR A 316 -71.53 -10.24 20.52
N ALA A 317 -71.86 -9.29 21.40
CA ALA A 317 -72.26 -9.55 22.77
C ALA A 317 -73.76 -9.90 22.86
N LYS A 318 -74.16 -10.60 23.93
CA LYS A 318 -75.57 -10.93 24.24
C LYS A 318 -76.28 -11.84 23.21
N MET A 319 -75.52 -12.70 22.53
CA MET A 319 -76.06 -13.79 21.70
C MET A 319 -76.20 -15.08 22.51
N THR A 320 -77.06 -15.99 22.04
CA THR A 320 -77.16 -17.33 22.62
C THR A 320 -75.87 -18.14 22.37
N PRO A 321 -75.57 -19.14 23.22
CA PRO A 321 -74.43 -20.02 23.00
C PRO A 321 -74.43 -20.65 21.59
N PHE A 322 -73.24 -20.72 20.98
CA PHE A 322 -72.97 -21.24 19.62
C PHE A 322 -73.52 -20.41 18.45
N TRP A 323 -74.13 -19.25 18.69
CA TRP A 323 -74.55 -18.32 17.63
C TRP A 323 -73.45 -18.05 16.60
N ASN A 324 -72.26 -17.71 17.09
CA ASN A 324 -71.04 -17.65 16.29
C ASN A 324 -70.12 -18.80 16.71
N THR A 325 -69.82 -19.72 15.80
CA THR A 325 -68.99 -20.90 16.08
C THR A 325 -67.75 -20.93 15.20
N GLY A 326 -66.58 -21.03 15.83
CA GLY A 326 -65.33 -21.35 15.14
C GLY A 326 -65.18 -22.87 15.01
N ILE A 327 -64.83 -23.34 13.82
CA ILE A 327 -64.61 -24.76 13.54
C ILE A 327 -63.13 -24.96 13.26
N ASP A 328 -62.53 -25.96 13.90
CA ASP A 328 -61.16 -26.38 13.63
C ASP A 328 -61.07 -27.92 13.58
N TYR A 329 -60.07 -28.46 12.89
CA TYR A 329 -59.83 -29.89 12.81
C TYR A 329 -58.46 -30.21 13.41
N PHE A 330 -58.37 -31.23 14.24
CA PHE A 330 -57.10 -31.76 14.71
C PHE A 330 -56.99 -33.26 14.43
N GLY A 331 -55.79 -33.71 14.12
CA GLY A 331 -55.51 -35.08 13.68
C GLY A 331 -54.44 -35.10 12.59
N PRO A 332 -54.24 -36.25 11.91
CA PRO A 332 -54.99 -37.50 12.06
C PRO A 332 -54.63 -38.26 13.33
N ILE A 333 -55.66 -38.83 13.97
CA ILE A 333 -55.51 -39.81 15.05
C ILE A 333 -55.75 -41.19 14.43
N THR A 334 -54.75 -42.07 14.52
CA THR A 334 -54.88 -43.45 14.07
C THR A 334 -55.66 -44.25 15.09
N VAL A 335 -56.81 -44.79 14.70
CA VAL A 335 -57.64 -45.66 15.54
C VAL A 335 -57.74 -47.05 14.92
N THR A 336 -57.89 -48.06 15.76
CA THR A 336 -58.11 -49.44 15.33
C THR A 336 -59.61 -49.70 15.23
N VAL A 337 -60.11 -50.01 14.04
CA VAL A 337 -61.50 -50.41 13.79
C VAL A 337 -61.50 -51.85 13.28
N GLY A 338 -61.81 -52.79 14.17
CA GLY A 338 -61.69 -54.22 13.88
C GLY A 338 -60.24 -54.62 13.58
N ARG A 339 -59.98 -55.16 12.37
CA ARG A 339 -58.63 -55.54 11.90
C ARG A 339 -57.92 -54.45 11.10
N ARG A 340 -58.51 -53.26 10.97
CA ARG A 340 -57.99 -52.16 10.15
C ARG A 340 -57.55 -50.99 11.04
N HIS A 341 -56.48 -50.33 10.63
CA HIS A 341 -56.10 -49.02 11.17
C HIS A 341 -56.65 -47.94 10.26
N GLU A 342 -57.46 -47.05 10.82
CA GLU A 342 -58.06 -45.96 10.07
C GLU A 342 -57.70 -44.61 10.68
N LYS A 343 -57.54 -43.59 9.83
CA LYS A 343 -57.36 -42.22 10.28
C LYS A 343 -58.72 -41.65 10.67
N ARG A 344 -58.75 -40.97 11.81
CA ARG A 344 -59.87 -40.14 12.27
C ARG A 344 -59.38 -38.74 12.59
N TYR A 345 -60.29 -37.79 12.54
CA TYR A 345 -60.01 -36.41 12.89
C TYR A 345 -60.99 -35.98 13.98
N GLY A 346 -60.52 -35.17 14.93
CA GLY A 346 -61.38 -34.48 15.86
C GLY A 346 -61.84 -33.17 15.24
N VAL A 347 -63.14 -32.94 15.18
CA VAL A 347 -63.74 -31.65 14.83
C VAL A 347 -63.99 -30.89 16.12
N LEU A 348 -63.46 -29.69 16.20
CA LEU A 348 -63.56 -28.79 17.34
C LEU A 348 -64.48 -27.63 16.98
N PHE A 349 -65.66 -27.64 17.58
CA PHE A 349 -66.61 -26.54 17.52
C PHE A 349 -66.42 -25.67 18.76
N THR A 350 -65.98 -24.44 18.57
CA THR A 350 -65.80 -23.44 19.63
C THR A 350 -66.83 -22.34 19.52
N CYS A 351 -67.64 -22.18 20.55
CA CYS A 351 -68.52 -21.01 20.67
C CYS A 351 -67.67 -19.75 20.85
N LEU A 352 -67.80 -18.77 19.95
CA LEU A 352 -67.04 -17.52 20.01
C LEU A 352 -67.54 -16.60 21.13
N SER A 353 -68.79 -16.74 21.56
CA SER A 353 -69.41 -15.94 22.62
C SER A 353 -69.01 -16.35 24.03
N ILE A 354 -69.08 -17.65 24.35
CA ILE A 354 -68.82 -18.18 25.71
C ILE A 354 -67.61 -19.12 25.81
N ARG A 355 -66.89 -19.35 24.70
CA ARG A 355 -65.74 -20.27 24.61
C ARG A 355 -66.04 -21.73 24.96
N ALA A 356 -67.31 -22.14 24.95
CA ALA A 356 -67.70 -23.54 25.08
C ALA A 356 -67.18 -24.37 23.89
N ILE A 357 -66.72 -25.58 24.17
CA ILE A 357 -66.12 -26.49 23.20
C ILE A 357 -67.03 -27.71 23.03
N HIS A 358 -67.31 -28.07 21.78
CA HIS A 358 -67.94 -29.33 21.43
C HIS A 358 -67.01 -30.10 20.47
N LEU A 359 -66.82 -31.38 20.75
CA LEU A 359 -65.93 -32.26 20.00
C LEU A 359 -66.74 -33.34 19.30
N GLU A 360 -66.45 -33.57 18.02
CA GLU A 360 -67.03 -34.65 17.22
C GLU A 360 -65.93 -35.41 16.47
N ILE A 361 -66.16 -36.67 16.11
CA ILE A 361 -65.20 -37.48 15.36
C ILE A 361 -65.58 -37.45 13.87
N ALA A 362 -64.71 -36.88 13.05
CA ALA A 362 -64.81 -36.98 11.60
C ALA A 362 -64.05 -38.20 11.07
N HIS A 363 -64.71 -38.95 10.19
CA HIS A 363 -64.16 -40.15 9.56
C HIS A 363 -63.23 -39.84 8.37
N SER A 364 -63.36 -38.64 7.79
CA SER A 364 -62.56 -38.13 6.66
C SER A 364 -62.49 -36.60 6.73
N LEU A 365 -61.56 -36.01 5.97
CA LEU A 365 -61.47 -34.55 5.74
C LEU A 365 -62.35 -34.09 4.55
N SER A 366 -63.29 -34.92 4.09
CA SER A 366 -64.14 -34.57 2.94
C SER A 366 -65.29 -33.65 3.36
N SER A 367 -65.64 -32.71 2.48
CA SER A 367 -66.73 -31.74 2.67
C SER A 367 -68.12 -32.40 2.85
N ASP A 368 -68.25 -33.68 2.53
CA ASP A 368 -69.47 -34.47 2.71
C ASP A 368 -69.88 -34.64 4.19
N TYR A 369 -68.97 -34.35 5.12
CA TYR A 369 -69.26 -34.28 6.56
C TYR A 369 -70.20 -33.11 6.92
N ASN A 370 -70.56 -32.25 5.97
CA ASN A 370 -71.59 -31.19 6.14
C ASN A 370 -72.97 -31.69 6.59
N ASN A 371 -73.25 -32.99 6.58
CA ASN A 371 -74.45 -33.56 7.23
C ASN A 371 -74.37 -33.59 8.77
N GLY A 372 -73.18 -33.53 9.37
CA GLY A 372 -72.98 -33.34 10.82
C GLY A 372 -73.35 -31.92 11.28
N ASN A 373 -73.06 -30.91 10.44
CA ASN A 373 -73.48 -29.53 10.65
C ASN A 373 -75.02 -29.41 10.76
N LYS A 374 -75.78 -30.20 10.00
CA LYS A 374 -77.25 -30.25 10.12
C LYS A 374 -77.72 -30.83 11.46
N LYS A 375 -77.04 -31.86 12.00
CA LYS A 375 -77.42 -32.46 13.30
C LYS A 375 -77.17 -31.52 14.49
N ILE A 376 -76.07 -30.77 14.48
CA ILE A 376 -75.79 -29.79 15.54
C ILE A 376 -76.81 -28.65 15.49
N CYS A 377 -77.17 -28.19 14.29
CA CYS A 377 -78.19 -27.16 14.11
C CYS A 377 -79.57 -27.56 14.68
N ILE A 378 -79.97 -28.83 14.49
CA ILE A 378 -81.30 -29.32 14.88
C ILE A 378 -81.39 -29.66 16.38
N THR A 379 -80.31 -30.14 17.03
CA THR A 379 -80.39 -30.64 18.42
C THR A 379 -80.20 -29.55 19.49
N LYS A 380 -79.67 -28.38 19.13
CA LYS A 380 -79.34 -27.29 20.06
C LYS A 380 -80.00 -25.94 19.72
N GLY A 381 -80.97 -25.93 18.80
CA GLY A 381 -81.81 -24.76 18.50
C GLY A 381 -81.16 -23.69 17.61
N PHE A 382 -80.51 -24.09 16.51
CA PHE A 382 -79.97 -23.14 15.53
C PHE A 382 -80.97 -22.85 14.41
N THR A 383 -81.03 -21.60 13.96
CA THR A 383 -81.70 -21.22 12.71
C THR A 383 -80.78 -21.47 11.52
N GLN A 384 -81.33 -22.07 10.46
CA GLN A 384 -80.65 -22.59 9.28
C GLN A 384 -80.20 -21.49 8.27
N SER A 385 -80.20 -20.21 8.65
CA SER A 385 -80.12 -19.12 7.68
C SER A 385 -78.73 -18.70 7.22
N ASP A 386 -77.63 -19.05 7.92
CA ASP A 386 -76.32 -18.41 7.63
C ASP A 386 -75.13 -19.39 7.62
N LEU A 387 -75.32 -20.60 7.09
CA LEU A 387 -74.23 -21.57 6.85
C LEU A 387 -73.76 -21.64 5.39
N PHE A 388 -73.99 -20.58 4.61
CA PHE A 388 -73.40 -20.37 3.28
C PHE A 388 -72.87 -18.96 3.13
#